data_AF-A0A8H5U5I7-F1
#
_entry.id   AF-A0A8H5U5I7-F1
#
_cell.length_a   1.000
_cell.length_b   1.000
_cell.length_c   1.000
_cell.angle_alpha   90.00
_cell.angle_beta   90.00
_cell.angle_gamma   90.00
#
_symmetry.space_group_name_H-M   'P 1'
#
loop_
_entity.id
_entity.type
_entity.pdbx_description
1 polymer ?
#
loop_
_entity_poly.entity_id
_entity_poly.type
_entity_poly.pdbx_seq_one_letter_code
_entity_poly.pdbx_strand_id
1 'polypeptide(L)'
;MSAKITTPFGQAVPPAPRHAVTVHMGPEWVNAVKFGADSASVVAKFKNTYPRTRPHRDIAQLSQAALKHVDSTNSACLLFPSLQSAKQCVGYATSEKRDDGIDKQPLKPEELTIRAFVAKDPFLAVIFPAEKYRIVAGFWSTVGVGITSRFAEANLAHLDKLREVSLEQAEVDRTVFASPAHAVLRQRILNLINRSPLHPDQPLKVAANDIYLYQSGMASIYKPHTYMLDHYQGASVLFGMAFMDTLVTLEQFGSESKFLGSASDEDIRELEAYLRDARATDRKVQAIWVEFPANPLLKCPNIAQLRRLATEYDVVLGIDDTIGSWANIDVLEMADILVTSVTKSFNGYADAIGGTAILNPASPKYAELKPLFDAQYVPEVHADDAETIERNSRDYLARSAKLNSNAAAVVEYLQSRAQDPNSSVSRVYYPSVNESADNYKRFMRPETPDFAPGYGCVFSVELKNLETAKVFYDNLNVHKSVHLGAPFTLAFAHTLCAYQKRLGWAAQFGLEPTQIRISVGLEHTETLVEDFRVAVEAADKTENMVSQ
;
A
#
# COMPACT_ATOMS: atom_id res chain seq x y z
N MET A 1 30.66 -3.38 -8.09
CA MET A 1 29.87 -3.17 -6.87
C MET A 1 29.59 -1.69 -6.69
N SER A 2 28.43 -1.36 -6.13
CA SER A 2 28.10 0.02 -5.74
C SER A 2 28.94 0.49 -4.55
N ALA A 3 28.92 1.81 -4.29
CA ALA A 3 29.49 2.36 -3.07
C ALA A 3 28.76 1.77 -1.85
N LYS A 4 29.50 1.46 -0.78
CA LYS A 4 28.90 0.96 0.46
C LYS A 4 27.90 1.96 1.02
N ILE A 5 26.75 1.46 1.43
CA ILE A 5 25.71 2.27 2.05
C ILE A 5 26.19 2.77 3.43
N THR A 6 26.19 4.09 3.60
CA THR A 6 26.55 4.77 4.85
C THR A 6 25.35 5.35 5.58
N THR A 7 24.13 5.20 5.01
CA THR A 7 22.89 5.67 5.63
C THR A 7 22.71 5.02 7.00
N PRO A 8 22.65 5.79 8.10
CA PRO A 8 22.52 5.19 9.43
C PRO A 8 21.14 4.57 9.64
N PHE A 9 21.07 3.60 10.56
CA PHE A 9 19.82 2.98 10.98
C PHE A 9 18.77 4.03 11.38
N GLY A 10 17.53 3.83 10.92
CA GLY A 10 16.39 4.68 11.22
C GLY A 10 16.40 6.05 10.54
N GLN A 11 17.36 6.32 9.65
CA GLN A 11 17.39 7.55 8.85
C GLN A 11 16.71 7.35 7.50
N ALA A 12 16.22 8.45 6.94
CA ALA A 12 15.65 8.46 5.61
C ALA A 12 16.67 8.00 4.56
N VAL A 13 16.19 7.25 3.58
CA VAL A 13 17.03 6.77 2.49
C VAL A 13 17.25 7.89 1.46
N PRO A 14 18.48 8.11 0.93
CA PRO A 14 18.79 9.15 -0.06
C PRO A 14 17.81 9.16 -1.24
N PRO A 15 17.27 10.32 -1.68
CA PRO A 15 17.76 11.67 -1.40
C PRO A 15 17.38 12.21 -0.01
N ALA A 16 16.75 11.38 0.83
CA ALA A 16 16.38 11.69 2.21
C ALA A 16 15.60 13.01 2.34
N PRO A 17 14.54 13.20 1.52
CA PRO A 17 13.74 14.41 1.60
C PRO A 17 13.13 14.56 2.99
N ARG A 18 12.81 15.81 3.36
CA ARG A 18 12.20 16.13 4.67
C ARG A 18 11.00 15.22 4.99
N HIS A 19 10.16 14.97 4.00
CA HIS A 19 8.93 14.16 4.11
C HIS A 19 9.13 12.70 3.70
N ALA A 20 10.37 12.18 3.74
CA ALA A 20 10.65 10.80 3.35
C ALA A 20 9.75 9.81 4.10
N VAL A 21 9.10 8.94 3.34
CA VAL A 21 8.19 7.90 3.82
C VAL A 21 8.90 6.54 3.94
N THR A 22 10.22 6.54 3.79
CA THR A 22 11.09 5.36 3.80
C THR A 22 12.32 5.59 4.68
N VAL A 23 12.78 4.53 5.34
CA VAL A 23 13.99 4.55 6.18
C VAL A 23 14.85 3.32 5.99
N HIS A 24 16.14 3.48 6.26
CA HIS A 24 17.08 2.37 6.28
C HIS A 24 17.02 1.62 7.62
N MET A 25 16.78 0.32 7.57
CA MET A 25 16.68 -0.56 8.74
C MET A 25 18.02 -1.19 9.15
N GLY A 26 19.13 -0.68 8.63
CA GLY A 26 20.45 -1.29 8.81
C GLY A 26 20.66 -2.48 7.85
N PRO A 27 21.91 -2.84 7.55
CA PRO A 27 22.22 -3.87 6.55
C PRO A 27 21.93 -5.29 7.05
N GLU A 28 21.96 -5.49 8.37
CA GLU A 28 21.97 -6.83 8.99
C GLU A 28 20.56 -7.43 9.16
N TRP A 29 20.44 -8.73 8.93
CA TRP A 29 19.25 -9.57 9.11
C TRP A 29 18.70 -9.49 10.54
N VAL A 30 19.59 -9.36 11.54
CA VAL A 30 19.18 -9.21 12.95
C VAL A 30 18.24 -8.02 13.16
N ASN A 31 18.34 -6.97 12.35
CA ASN A 31 17.44 -5.83 12.41
C ASN A 31 16.07 -6.17 11.85
N ALA A 32 16.00 -7.00 10.80
CA ALA A 32 14.73 -7.53 10.27
C ALA A 32 14.06 -8.45 11.28
N VAL A 33 14.81 -9.34 11.94
CA VAL A 33 14.31 -10.20 13.03
C VAL A 33 13.78 -9.36 14.19
N LYS A 34 14.53 -8.34 14.65
CA LYS A 34 14.08 -7.43 15.71
C LYS A 34 12.81 -6.68 15.31
N PHE A 35 12.73 -6.19 14.07
CA PHE A 35 11.53 -5.53 13.57
C PHE A 35 10.35 -6.49 13.49
N GLY A 36 10.57 -7.74 13.08
CA GLY A 36 9.57 -8.80 13.08
C GLY A 36 9.18 -9.31 14.48
N ALA A 37 9.97 -9.06 15.52
CA ALA A 37 9.62 -9.45 16.88
C ALA A 37 8.93 -8.32 17.65
N ASP A 38 9.42 -7.09 17.47
CA ASP A 38 8.94 -5.89 18.16
C ASP A 38 9.12 -4.66 17.26
N SER A 39 8.23 -4.55 16.27
CA SER A 39 8.24 -3.45 15.31
C SER A 39 8.09 -2.09 16.00
N ALA A 40 7.31 -2.02 17.09
CA ALA A 40 7.08 -0.79 17.84
C ALA A 40 8.39 -0.24 18.44
N SER A 41 9.18 -1.08 19.12
CA SER A 41 10.48 -0.66 19.69
C SER A 41 11.52 -0.31 18.63
N VAL A 42 11.45 -0.94 17.46
CA VAL A 42 12.33 -0.60 16.33
C VAL A 42 11.93 0.75 15.71
N VAL A 43 10.65 0.94 15.40
CA VAL A 43 10.09 2.18 14.82
C VAL A 43 10.27 3.37 15.78
N ALA A 44 10.28 3.13 17.09
CA ALA A 44 10.57 4.16 18.09
C ALA A 44 11.95 4.83 17.90
N LYS A 45 12.91 4.12 17.28
CA LYS A 45 14.27 4.62 17.01
C LYS A 45 14.42 5.30 15.65
N PHE A 46 13.41 5.25 14.80
CA PHE A 46 13.45 5.88 13.49
C PHE A 46 13.27 7.41 13.60
N LYS A 47 14.07 8.17 12.83
CA LYS A 47 13.99 9.63 12.76
C LYS A 47 12.88 10.10 11.82
N ASN A 48 12.73 9.41 10.70
CA ASN A 48 11.62 9.56 9.75
C ASN A 48 10.90 8.21 9.73
N THR A 49 9.60 8.16 9.43
CA THR A 49 8.91 6.88 9.27
C THR A 49 7.88 7.00 8.18
N TYR A 50 7.40 5.88 7.66
CA TYR A 50 6.18 5.86 6.87
C TYR A 50 5.05 6.42 7.74
N PRO A 51 4.47 7.61 7.45
CA PRO A 51 3.62 8.35 8.41
C PRO A 51 2.43 7.58 9.02
N ARG A 52 2.03 6.44 8.43
CA ARG A 52 1.05 5.52 9.02
C ARG A 52 1.60 4.68 10.18
N THR A 53 2.88 4.29 10.19
CA THR A 53 3.45 3.47 11.27
C THR A 53 3.79 4.28 12.51
N ARG A 54 4.18 5.54 12.33
CA ARG A 54 4.34 6.53 13.40
C ARG A 54 4.12 7.92 12.83
N PRO A 55 3.35 8.79 13.52
CA PRO A 55 3.17 10.16 13.09
C PRO A 55 4.52 10.84 12.86
N HIS A 56 4.64 11.52 11.72
CA HIS A 56 5.81 12.35 11.41
C HIS A 56 6.01 13.41 12.51
N ARG A 57 7.26 13.87 12.71
CA ARG A 57 7.59 14.85 13.76
C ARG A 57 6.72 16.12 13.71
N ASP A 58 6.38 16.57 12.51
CA ASP A 58 5.55 17.76 12.31
C ASP A 58 4.09 17.49 12.72
N ILE A 59 3.57 16.28 12.45
CA ILE A 59 2.25 15.86 12.93
C ILE A 59 2.26 15.82 14.46
N ALA A 60 3.29 15.23 15.05
CA ALA A 60 3.43 15.16 16.51
C ALA A 60 3.51 16.56 17.16
N GLN A 61 4.23 17.50 16.56
CA GLN A 61 4.31 18.90 17.03
C GLN A 61 2.96 19.60 16.92
N LEU A 62 2.23 19.42 15.81
CA LEU A 62 0.90 20.01 15.65
C LEU A 62 -0.10 19.40 16.65
N SER A 63 -0.04 18.10 16.90
CA SER A 63 -0.84 17.42 17.93
C SER A 63 -0.59 18.00 19.32
N GLN A 64 0.69 18.24 19.66
CA GLN A 64 1.05 18.87 20.93
C GLN A 64 0.51 20.30 21.04
N ALA A 65 0.57 21.08 19.96
CA ALA A 65 0.04 22.44 19.94
C ALA A 65 -1.48 22.46 20.14
N ALA A 66 -2.20 21.55 19.49
CA ALA A 66 -3.65 21.39 19.68
C ALA A 66 -4.01 21.01 21.12
N LEU A 67 -3.31 20.03 21.71
CA LEU A 67 -3.52 19.60 23.10
C LEU A 67 -3.22 20.72 24.12
N LYS A 68 -2.17 21.52 23.86
CA LYS A 68 -1.83 22.68 24.70
C LYS A 68 -2.91 23.76 24.65
N HIS A 69 -3.54 23.97 23.49
CA HIS A 69 -4.60 24.97 23.34
C HIS A 69 -5.84 24.66 24.18
N VAL A 70 -6.03 23.39 24.54
CA VAL A 70 -7.21 22.91 25.26
C VAL A 70 -6.95 22.53 26.71
N ASP A 71 -5.77 22.88 27.23
CA ASP A 71 -5.31 22.59 28.61
C ASP A 71 -5.51 21.13 29.04
N SER A 72 -5.41 20.19 28.10
CA SER A 72 -5.65 18.77 28.36
C SER A 72 -4.38 18.08 28.85
N THR A 73 -4.29 17.92 30.18
CA THR A 73 -3.22 17.13 30.82
C THR A 73 -3.54 15.63 30.71
N ASN A 74 -2.53 14.79 30.47
CA ASN A 74 -2.65 13.33 30.29
C ASN A 74 -3.51 12.84 29.10
N SER A 75 -3.74 13.68 28.10
CA SER A 75 -4.42 13.29 26.86
C SER A 75 -3.44 13.13 25.70
N ALA A 76 -3.87 12.35 24.70
CA ALA A 76 -3.26 12.30 23.37
C ALA A 76 -4.29 12.68 22.31
N CYS A 77 -3.85 12.94 21.08
CA CYS A 77 -4.77 13.14 19.96
C CYS A 77 -4.21 12.61 18.63
N LEU A 78 -5.13 12.30 17.72
CA LEU A 78 -4.84 12.05 16.30
C LEU A 78 -5.53 13.12 15.43
N LEU A 79 -4.86 13.54 14.36
CA LEU A 79 -5.28 14.69 13.56
C LEU A 79 -5.83 14.29 12.18
N PHE A 80 -6.99 14.80 11.81
CA PHE A 80 -7.71 14.42 10.59
C PHE A 80 -8.05 15.63 9.70
N PRO A 81 -8.08 15.45 8.37
CA PRO A 81 -8.42 16.51 7.41
C PRO A 81 -9.94 16.72 7.23
N SER A 82 -10.78 15.86 7.80
CA SER A 82 -12.23 16.02 7.79
C SER A 82 -12.90 15.44 9.03
N LEU A 83 -14.10 15.94 9.32
CA LEU A 83 -15.00 15.43 10.33
C LEU A 83 -15.44 14.00 10.01
N GLN A 84 -15.53 13.63 8.73
CA GLN A 84 -15.84 12.25 8.32
C GLN A 84 -14.76 11.29 8.86
N SER A 85 -13.49 11.56 8.58
CA SER A 85 -12.38 10.72 9.05
C SER A 85 -12.21 10.75 10.57
N ALA A 86 -12.45 11.90 11.23
CA ALA A 86 -12.44 12.00 12.68
C ALA A 86 -13.56 11.14 13.33
N LYS A 87 -14.78 11.17 12.77
CA LYS A 87 -15.90 10.33 13.24
C LYS A 87 -15.63 8.85 13.02
N GLN A 88 -15.03 8.48 11.89
CA GLN A 88 -14.63 7.08 11.62
C GLN A 88 -13.59 6.57 12.62
N CYS A 89 -12.64 7.43 13.03
CA CYS A 89 -11.68 7.10 14.09
C CYS A 89 -12.38 6.83 15.44
N VAL A 90 -13.34 7.68 15.82
CA VAL A 90 -14.16 7.47 17.03
C VAL A 90 -14.94 6.16 16.92
N GLY A 91 -15.61 5.91 15.78
CA GLY A 91 -16.36 4.68 15.54
C GLY A 91 -15.49 3.42 15.61
N TYR A 92 -14.25 3.47 15.14
CA TYR A 92 -13.28 2.38 15.32
C TYR A 92 -12.94 2.17 16.81
N ALA A 93 -12.60 3.25 17.53
CA ALA A 93 -12.17 3.16 18.93
C ALA A 93 -13.28 2.65 19.87
N THR A 94 -14.55 2.92 19.55
CA THR A 94 -15.72 2.50 20.32
C THR A 94 -16.38 1.22 19.80
N SER A 95 -15.81 0.57 18.77
CA SER A 95 -16.39 -0.66 18.19
C SER A 95 -16.05 -1.90 19.00
N GLU A 96 -17.08 -2.71 19.30
CA GLU A 96 -16.95 -4.07 19.86
C GLU A 96 -16.31 -5.08 18.89
N LYS A 97 -16.32 -4.78 17.59
CA LYS A 97 -15.73 -5.63 16.55
C LYS A 97 -14.23 -5.42 16.37
N ARG A 98 -13.64 -4.43 17.06
CA ARG A 98 -12.22 -4.13 16.94
C ARG A 98 -11.37 -5.29 17.46
N ASP A 99 -10.45 -5.77 16.62
CA ASP A 99 -9.47 -6.80 16.98
C ASP A 99 -8.09 -6.44 16.43
N ASP A 100 -7.37 -5.58 17.15
CA ASP A 100 -5.99 -5.19 16.82
C ASP A 100 -4.94 -6.02 17.57
N GLY A 101 -5.35 -7.05 18.32
CA GLY A 101 -4.47 -7.90 19.11
C GLY A 101 -3.80 -7.22 20.31
N ILE A 102 -4.23 -6.02 20.71
CA ILE A 102 -3.69 -5.27 21.85
C ILE A 102 -4.66 -5.36 23.05
N ASP A 103 -5.82 -4.75 22.91
CA ASP A 103 -6.92 -4.73 23.87
C ASP A 103 -8.18 -4.89 23.04
N LYS A 104 -9.19 -5.66 23.45
CA LYS A 104 -10.46 -5.78 22.70
C LYS A 104 -11.58 -4.96 23.32
N GLN A 105 -11.35 -4.34 24.46
CA GLN A 105 -12.36 -3.51 25.11
C GLN A 105 -12.56 -2.24 24.30
N PRO A 106 -13.81 -1.92 23.89
CA PRO A 106 -14.13 -0.64 23.30
C PRO A 106 -13.87 0.48 24.30
N LEU A 107 -13.42 1.63 23.80
CA LEU A 107 -13.48 2.85 24.59
C LEU A 107 -14.93 3.30 24.72
N LYS A 108 -15.27 3.95 25.82
CA LYS A 108 -16.57 4.58 25.97
C LYS A 108 -16.62 5.87 25.17
N PRO A 109 -17.73 6.22 24.50
CA PRO A 109 -17.83 7.44 23.71
C PRO A 109 -17.43 8.72 24.46
N GLU A 110 -17.72 8.80 25.76
CA GLU A 110 -17.33 9.93 26.63
C GLU A 110 -15.81 10.07 26.87
N GLU A 111 -15.02 9.03 26.57
CA GLU A 111 -13.55 9.09 26.63
C GLU A 111 -12.94 9.74 25.39
N LEU A 112 -13.72 10.01 24.34
CA LEU A 112 -13.25 10.63 23.10
C LEU A 112 -13.97 11.95 22.84
N THR A 113 -13.24 12.93 22.32
CA THR A 113 -13.83 14.21 21.89
C THR A 113 -13.22 14.65 20.56
N ILE A 114 -14.07 15.10 19.64
CA ILE A 114 -13.62 15.73 18.39
C ILE A 114 -13.60 17.25 18.60
N ARG A 115 -12.47 17.88 18.37
CA ARG A 115 -12.32 19.34 18.36
C ARG A 115 -11.75 19.81 17.03
N ALA A 116 -12.08 21.03 16.63
CA ALA A 116 -11.61 21.61 15.38
C ALA A 116 -10.70 22.81 15.63
N PHE A 117 -9.63 22.91 14.85
CA PHE A 117 -8.66 23.99 14.95
C PHE A 117 -8.36 24.54 13.55
N VAL A 118 -7.89 25.78 13.51
CA VAL A 118 -7.34 26.38 12.31
C VAL A 118 -6.08 27.18 12.67
N ALA A 119 -5.02 26.99 11.88
CA ALA A 119 -3.82 27.83 11.91
C ALA A 119 -3.58 28.42 10.51
N LYS A 120 -3.27 27.56 9.54
CA LYS A 120 -3.34 27.86 8.10
C LYS A 120 -4.60 27.27 7.49
N ASP A 121 -4.75 25.96 7.64
CA ASP A 121 -5.84 25.15 7.09
C ASP A 121 -6.62 24.50 8.24
N PRO A 122 -7.96 24.37 8.16
CA PRO A 122 -8.72 23.70 9.22
C PRO A 122 -8.35 22.22 9.38
N PHE A 123 -8.22 21.75 10.62
CA PHE A 123 -7.97 20.34 10.95
C PHE A 123 -8.73 19.91 12.20
N LEU A 124 -9.01 18.61 12.31
CA LEU A 124 -9.76 18.03 13.41
C LEU A 124 -8.83 17.21 14.31
N ALA A 125 -8.99 17.30 15.62
CA ALA A 125 -8.30 16.47 16.60
C ALA A 125 -9.31 15.55 17.29
N VAL A 126 -9.08 14.24 17.23
CA VAL A 126 -9.73 13.26 18.10
C VAL A 126 -8.87 13.13 19.34
N ILE A 127 -9.37 13.64 20.47
CA ILE A 127 -8.68 13.70 21.77
C ILE A 127 -9.18 12.56 22.66
N PHE A 128 -8.28 11.88 23.36
CA PHE A 128 -8.56 10.71 24.21
C PHE A 128 -7.45 10.53 25.29
N PRO A 129 -7.66 9.70 26.34
CA PRO A 129 -6.64 9.45 27.37
C PRO A 129 -5.33 8.88 26.80
N ALA A 130 -4.18 9.41 27.21
CA ALA A 130 -2.89 9.07 26.61
C ALA A 130 -2.53 7.58 26.68
N GLU A 131 -2.95 6.87 27.74
CA GLU A 131 -2.76 5.44 27.91
C GLU A 131 -3.51 4.60 26.85
N LYS A 132 -4.54 5.17 26.22
CA LYS A 132 -5.32 4.53 25.15
C LYS A 132 -4.72 4.75 23.76
N TYR A 133 -3.57 5.43 23.64
CA TYR A 133 -2.95 5.76 22.35
C TYR A 133 -2.77 4.55 21.43
N ARG A 134 -2.30 3.41 21.96
CA ARG A 134 -2.09 2.21 21.15
C ARG A 134 -3.36 1.65 20.54
N ILE A 135 -4.50 1.83 21.22
CA ILE A 135 -5.81 1.39 20.73
C ILE A 135 -6.24 2.30 19.57
N VAL A 136 -6.28 3.61 19.80
CA VAL A 136 -6.80 4.57 18.80
C VAL A 136 -5.87 4.70 17.59
N ALA A 137 -4.55 4.60 17.79
CA ALA A 137 -3.55 4.65 16.72
C ALA A 137 -3.67 3.50 15.71
N GLY A 138 -4.31 2.38 16.08
CA GLY A 138 -4.60 1.27 15.17
C GLY A 138 -5.37 1.72 13.92
N PHE A 139 -6.36 2.62 14.08
CA PHE A 139 -7.11 3.18 12.96
C PHE A 139 -6.18 3.91 11.97
N TRP A 140 -5.31 4.76 12.50
CA TRP A 140 -4.36 5.52 11.68
C TRP A 140 -3.39 4.60 10.94
N SER A 141 -2.83 3.60 11.63
CA SER A 141 -1.84 2.70 11.04
C SER A 141 -2.42 1.76 10.01
N THR A 142 -3.67 1.31 10.19
CA THR A 142 -4.32 0.36 9.29
C THR A 142 -4.87 1.05 8.06
N VAL A 143 -5.73 2.07 8.21
CA VAL A 143 -6.47 2.64 7.07
C VAL A 143 -5.85 3.92 6.48
N GLY A 144 -5.01 4.63 7.24
CA GLY A 144 -4.22 5.75 6.70
C GLY A 144 -4.99 6.97 6.25
N VAL A 145 -6.00 7.40 7.01
CA VAL A 145 -6.87 8.57 6.71
C VAL A 145 -6.50 9.85 7.47
N GLY A 146 -5.39 9.84 8.20
CA GLY A 146 -4.89 10.99 8.95
C GLY A 146 -4.30 12.11 8.09
N ILE A 147 -3.98 13.27 8.70
CA ILE A 147 -3.25 14.33 8.01
C ILE A 147 -1.82 13.89 7.63
N THR A 148 -1.27 14.52 6.59
CA THR A 148 0.09 14.27 6.13
C THR A 148 1.13 15.14 6.85
N SER A 149 2.41 14.84 6.63
CA SER A 149 3.50 15.67 7.17
C SER A 149 3.54 17.07 6.56
N ARG A 150 3.17 17.24 5.28
CA ARG A 150 3.09 18.55 4.61
C ARG A 150 1.92 19.38 5.12
N PHE A 151 0.76 18.76 5.31
CA PHE A 151 -0.37 19.42 5.97
C PHE A 151 0.07 19.98 7.33
N ALA A 152 0.71 19.13 8.15
CA ALA A 152 1.16 19.53 9.47
C ALA A 152 2.19 20.66 9.42
N GLU A 153 3.18 20.56 8.52
CA GLU A 153 4.17 21.62 8.29
C GLU A 153 3.52 22.96 7.91
N ALA A 154 2.55 22.93 6.99
CA ALA A 154 1.86 24.13 6.54
C ALA A 154 1.14 24.87 7.68
N ASN A 155 0.55 24.12 8.61
CA ASN A 155 -0.09 24.67 9.80
C ASN A 155 0.91 25.13 10.87
N LEU A 156 1.99 24.38 11.09
CA LEU A 156 3.06 24.77 12.01
C LEU A 156 3.71 26.11 11.62
N ALA A 157 3.79 26.41 10.32
CA ALA A 157 4.28 27.71 9.84
C ALA A 157 3.37 28.90 10.22
N HIS A 158 2.15 28.64 10.70
CA HIS A 158 1.15 29.64 11.07
C HIS A 158 0.63 29.45 12.50
N LEU A 159 1.44 28.86 13.38
CA LEU A 159 1.02 28.48 14.72
C LEU A 159 0.64 29.68 15.60
N ASP A 160 1.12 30.88 15.27
CA ASP A 160 0.73 32.16 15.88
C ASP A 160 -0.76 32.47 15.70
N LYS A 161 -1.41 31.88 14.69
CA LYS A 161 -2.83 32.03 14.38
C LYS A 161 -3.68 30.86 14.87
N LEU A 162 -3.07 29.86 15.52
CA LEU A 162 -3.78 28.68 15.99
C LEU A 162 -4.91 29.07 16.93
N ARG A 163 -6.12 28.72 16.55
CA ARG A 163 -7.33 28.91 17.35
C ARG A 163 -8.27 27.74 17.16
N GLU A 164 -9.04 27.47 18.20
CA GLU A 164 -10.18 26.56 18.08
C GLU A 164 -11.33 27.22 17.31
N VAL A 165 -12.05 26.40 16.54
CA VAL A 165 -13.25 26.78 15.79
C VAL A 165 -14.35 25.73 16.02
N SER A 166 -15.58 26.05 15.64
CA SER A 166 -16.66 25.05 15.63
C SER A 166 -16.41 23.96 14.58
N LEU A 167 -17.00 22.78 14.76
CA LEU A 167 -16.90 21.67 13.80
C LEU A 167 -17.47 22.08 12.44
N GLU A 168 -18.55 22.85 12.43
CA GLU A 168 -19.18 23.38 11.22
C GLU A 168 -18.22 24.31 10.48
N GLN A 169 -17.58 25.25 11.18
CA GLN A 169 -16.63 26.19 10.55
C GLN A 169 -15.43 25.49 9.91
N ALA A 170 -14.94 24.40 10.49
CA ALA A 170 -13.82 23.64 9.92
C ALA A 170 -14.20 22.89 8.63
N GLU A 171 -15.50 22.69 8.37
CA GLU A 171 -16.00 22.02 7.17
C GLU A 171 -16.44 23.00 6.06
N VAL A 172 -16.51 24.31 6.34
CA VAL A 172 -16.96 25.31 5.36
C VAL A 172 -15.91 25.57 4.27
N ASP A 173 -14.64 25.80 4.64
CA ASP A 173 -13.57 26.04 3.67
C ASP A 173 -12.72 24.79 3.47
N ARG A 174 -12.98 24.08 2.37
CA ARG A 174 -12.25 22.87 1.94
C ARG A 174 -11.45 23.10 0.66
N THR A 175 -11.19 24.36 0.30
CA THR A 175 -10.54 24.74 -0.98
C THR A 175 -9.13 24.17 -1.13
N VAL A 176 -8.41 23.98 -0.02
CA VAL A 176 -7.07 23.35 0.02
C VAL A 176 -7.05 21.90 -0.51
N PHE A 177 -8.19 21.20 -0.53
CA PHE A 177 -8.32 19.84 -1.06
C PHE A 177 -8.78 19.81 -2.52
N ALA A 178 -8.82 20.96 -3.19
CA ALA A 178 -9.30 21.14 -4.57
C ALA A 178 -8.43 22.11 -5.38
N SER A 179 -7.10 22.03 -5.23
CA SER A 179 -6.14 22.87 -5.97
C SER A 179 -6.00 22.46 -7.46
N PRO A 180 -5.42 23.31 -8.34
CA PRO A 180 -5.14 22.95 -9.73
C PRO A 180 -4.31 21.66 -9.88
N ALA A 181 -3.41 21.36 -8.94
CA ALA A 181 -2.63 20.14 -8.95
C ALA A 181 -3.49 18.88 -8.89
N HIS A 182 -4.62 18.91 -8.18
CA HIS A 182 -5.58 17.79 -8.13
C HIS A 182 -6.22 17.54 -9.50
N ALA A 183 -6.53 18.60 -10.25
CA ALA A 183 -7.07 18.48 -11.61
C ALA A 183 -6.01 17.92 -12.57
N VAL A 184 -4.77 18.42 -12.49
CA VAL A 184 -3.64 17.92 -13.30
C VAL A 184 -3.35 16.44 -12.99
N LEU A 185 -3.40 16.04 -11.72
CA LEU A 185 -3.24 14.63 -11.33
C LEU A 185 -4.30 13.73 -11.96
N ARG A 186 -5.59 14.09 -11.85
CA ARG A 186 -6.67 13.33 -12.48
C ARG A 186 -6.48 13.23 -13.99
N GLN A 187 -6.10 14.33 -14.64
CA GLN A 187 -5.85 14.34 -16.07
C GLN A 187 -4.64 13.46 -16.45
N ARG A 188 -3.56 13.48 -15.65
CA ARG A 188 -2.38 12.64 -15.87
C ARG A 188 -2.72 11.15 -15.74
N ILE A 189 -3.47 10.79 -14.69
CA ILE A 189 -3.96 9.42 -14.48
C ILE A 189 -4.82 8.98 -15.67
N LEU A 190 -5.76 9.83 -16.10
CA LEU A 190 -6.61 9.55 -17.26
C LEU A 190 -5.79 9.34 -18.54
N ASN A 191 -4.77 10.16 -18.77
CA ASN A 191 -3.86 10.01 -19.93
C ASN A 191 -3.09 8.69 -19.86
N LEU A 192 -2.67 8.24 -18.67
CA LEU A 192 -1.94 6.97 -18.50
C LEU A 192 -2.84 5.75 -18.73
N ILE A 193 -4.06 5.78 -18.24
CA ILE A 193 -5.06 4.71 -18.47
C ILE A 193 -5.33 4.54 -19.96
N ASN A 194 -5.48 5.67 -20.67
CA ASN A 194 -5.75 5.68 -22.11
C ASN A 194 -4.49 5.59 -22.99
N ARG A 195 -3.30 5.47 -22.40
CA ARG A 195 -2.03 5.53 -23.15
C ARG A 195 -1.87 4.40 -24.15
N SER A 196 -2.14 3.18 -23.72
CA SER A 196 -1.99 1.96 -24.51
C SER A 196 -3.00 0.91 -24.02
N PRO A 197 -4.29 1.05 -24.37
CA PRO A 197 -5.32 0.10 -23.96
C PRO A 197 -5.18 -1.24 -24.69
N LEU A 198 -5.61 -2.33 -24.05
CA LEU A 198 -5.62 -3.66 -24.69
C LEU A 198 -6.56 -3.73 -25.90
N HIS A 199 -7.70 -3.04 -25.81
CA HIS A 199 -8.73 -3.00 -26.83
C HIS A 199 -8.94 -1.57 -27.34
N PRO A 200 -8.06 -1.05 -28.22
CA PRO A 200 -8.11 0.34 -28.68
C PRO A 200 -9.39 0.70 -29.45
N ASP A 201 -10.06 -0.30 -30.03
CA ASP A 201 -11.34 -0.12 -30.73
C ASP A 201 -12.54 0.06 -29.78
N GLN A 202 -12.35 -0.19 -28.48
CA GLN A 202 -13.38 -0.09 -27.43
C GLN A 202 -12.87 0.76 -26.27
N PRO A 203 -12.55 2.05 -26.49
CA PRO A 203 -11.93 2.87 -25.45
C PRO A 203 -12.88 3.06 -24.27
N LEU A 204 -12.36 2.80 -23.07
CA LEU A 204 -13.07 3.11 -21.83
C LEU A 204 -13.29 4.62 -21.72
N LYS A 205 -14.54 5.02 -21.49
CA LYS A 205 -14.94 6.43 -21.38
C LYS A 205 -14.77 6.96 -19.96
N VAL A 206 -13.61 6.72 -19.35
CA VAL A 206 -13.27 7.25 -18.03
C VAL A 206 -13.19 8.77 -18.10
N ALA A 207 -13.85 9.45 -17.19
CA ALA A 207 -13.77 10.89 -17.03
C ALA A 207 -13.01 11.26 -15.75
N ALA A 208 -12.54 12.51 -15.64
CA ALA A 208 -11.79 12.96 -14.48
C ALA A 208 -12.58 12.83 -13.16
N ASN A 209 -13.91 12.96 -13.21
CA ASN A 209 -14.80 12.81 -12.05
C ASN A 209 -15.08 11.34 -11.67
N ASP A 210 -14.53 10.36 -12.40
CA ASP A 210 -14.51 8.96 -12.01
C ASP A 210 -13.27 8.60 -11.17
N ILE A 211 -12.32 9.54 -11.05
CA ILE A 211 -11.05 9.38 -10.34
C ILE A 211 -11.13 10.09 -8.98
N TYR A 212 -11.16 9.29 -7.92
CA TYR A 212 -11.19 9.75 -6.54
C TYR A 212 -9.79 9.67 -5.93
N LEU A 213 -9.33 10.78 -5.34
CA LEU A 213 -8.01 10.89 -4.71
C LEU A 213 -8.14 10.76 -3.20
N TYR A 214 -7.28 9.93 -2.58
CA TYR A 214 -7.28 9.64 -1.15
C TYR A 214 -5.90 9.83 -0.52
N GLN A 215 -5.86 10.05 0.79
CA GLN A 215 -4.65 10.35 1.57
C GLN A 215 -3.60 9.23 1.50
N SER A 216 -4.02 8.00 1.22
CA SER A 216 -3.13 6.85 1.09
C SER A 216 -3.73 5.74 0.23
N GLY A 217 -2.87 4.79 -0.19
CA GLY A 217 -3.32 3.57 -0.87
C GLY A 217 -4.32 2.75 -0.04
N MET A 218 -4.15 2.72 1.29
CA MET A 218 -5.12 2.06 2.17
C MET A 218 -6.42 2.84 2.28
N ALA A 219 -6.37 4.18 2.28
CA ALA A 219 -7.58 4.99 2.27
C ALA A 219 -8.40 4.78 0.98
N SER A 220 -7.76 4.55 -0.16
CA SER A 220 -8.44 4.19 -1.43
C SER A 220 -9.05 2.78 -1.45
N ILE A 221 -8.77 1.93 -0.45
CA ILE A 221 -9.48 0.65 -0.25
C ILE A 221 -10.55 0.83 0.82
N TYR A 222 -10.14 1.34 1.98
CA TYR A 222 -10.99 1.51 3.16
C TYR A 222 -12.23 2.35 2.87
N LYS A 223 -12.09 3.53 2.24
CA LYS A 223 -13.22 4.43 2.00
C LYS A 223 -14.25 3.79 1.05
N PRO A 224 -13.89 3.32 -0.16
CA PRO A 224 -14.79 2.52 -1.00
C PRO A 224 -15.44 1.33 -0.28
N HIS A 225 -14.66 0.57 0.49
CA HIS A 225 -15.18 -0.55 1.27
C HIS A 225 -16.27 -0.10 2.26
N THR A 226 -16.06 1.01 2.98
CA THR A 226 -17.09 1.53 3.90
C THR A 226 -18.33 2.04 3.18
N TYR A 227 -18.18 2.72 2.04
CA TYR A 227 -19.32 3.20 1.26
C TYR A 227 -20.20 2.04 0.79
N MET A 228 -19.55 0.96 0.32
CA MET A 228 -20.22 -0.27 -0.10
C MET A 228 -20.81 -1.03 1.08
N LEU A 229 -20.14 -1.09 2.23
CA LEU A 229 -20.66 -1.77 3.41
C LEU A 229 -21.95 -1.12 3.92
N ASP A 230 -22.01 0.21 3.93
CA ASP A 230 -23.21 0.95 4.33
C ASP A 230 -24.38 0.74 3.35
N HIS A 231 -24.08 0.41 2.09
CA HIS A 231 -25.06 0.18 1.04
C HIS A 231 -25.52 -1.29 0.95
N TYR A 232 -24.59 -2.22 0.81
CA TYR A 232 -24.85 -3.65 0.56
C TYR A 232 -24.94 -4.48 1.84
N GLN A 233 -24.26 -4.04 2.92
CA GLN A 233 -24.15 -4.76 4.20
C GLN A 233 -23.63 -6.21 4.08
N GLY A 234 -22.93 -6.51 2.98
CA GLY A 234 -22.48 -7.85 2.61
C GLY A 234 -21.05 -8.19 3.01
N ALA A 235 -20.72 -9.48 2.94
CA ALA A 235 -19.37 -9.98 3.16
C ALA A 235 -18.38 -9.51 2.08
N SER A 236 -17.12 -9.32 2.47
CA SER A 236 -16.03 -9.02 1.53
C SER A 236 -15.14 -10.25 1.32
N VAL A 237 -14.83 -10.57 0.07
CA VAL A 237 -13.87 -11.62 -0.28
C VAL A 237 -12.53 -10.98 -0.63
N LEU A 238 -11.43 -11.46 -0.06
CA LEU A 238 -10.08 -11.19 -0.55
C LEU A 238 -9.56 -12.42 -1.28
N PHE A 239 -9.31 -12.27 -2.58
CA PHE A 239 -8.83 -13.34 -3.46
C PHE A 239 -7.34 -13.16 -3.77
N GLY A 240 -6.54 -14.14 -3.37
CA GLY A 240 -5.09 -14.11 -3.39
C GLY A 240 -4.47 -13.35 -2.23
N MET A 241 -3.16 -13.50 -2.08
CA MET A 241 -2.38 -12.67 -1.17
C MET A 241 -2.47 -11.20 -1.58
N ALA A 242 -2.43 -10.31 -0.59
CA ALA A 242 -2.37 -8.87 -0.78
C ALA A 242 -1.46 -8.24 0.28
N PHE A 243 -1.28 -6.93 0.21
CA PHE A 243 -0.73 -6.15 1.31
C PHE A 243 -1.52 -6.43 2.61
N MET A 244 -0.80 -6.76 3.69
CA MET A 244 -1.41 -7.27 4.92
C MET A 244 -2.50 -6.35 5.48
N ASP A 245 -2.31 -5.03 5.39
CA ASP A 245 -3.31 -4.08 5.90
C ASP A 245 -4.62 -4.16 5.11
N THR A 246 -4.63 -4.63 3.86
CA THR A 246 -5.85 -4.90 3.09
C THR A 246 -6.66 -6.02 3.73
N LEU A 247 -6.01 -7.14 4.07
CA LEU A 247 -6.65 -8.23 4.79
C LEU A 247 -7.20 -7.75 6.14
N VAL A 248 -6.37 -7.05 6.93
CA VAL A 248 -6.78 -6.50 8.24
C VAL A 248 -7.93 -5.51 8.10
N THR A 249 -7.93 -4.69 7.04
CA THR A 249 -9.01 -3.71 6.80
C THR A 249 -10.33 -4.42 6.53
N LEU A 250 -10.34 -5.46 5.70
CA LEU A 250 -11.56 -6.20 5.39
C LEU A 250 -12.07 -7.01 6.60
N GLU A 251 -11.16 -7.59 7.40
CA GLU A 251 -11.49 -8.31 8.64
C GLU A 251 -12.07 -7.39 9.73
N GLN A 252 -11.43 -6.24 9.99
CA GLN A 252 -11.78 -5.36 11.11
C GLN A 252 -12.94 -4.41 10.83
N PHE A 253 -13.10 -3.98 9.57
CA PHE A 253 -14.07 -2.95 9.21
C PHE A 253 -15.25 -3.50 8.39
N GLY A 254 -15.36 -4.83 8.23
CA GLY A 254 -16.44 -5.51 7.51
C GLY A 254 -17.53 -6.10 8.42
N SER A 255 -18.60 -6.62 7.80
CA SER A 255 -19.60 -7.46 8.48
C SER A 255 -19.13 -8.91 8.61
N GLU A 256 -18.54 -9.44 7.53
CA GLU A 256 -17.92 -10.76 7.39
C GLU A 256 -16.80 -10.64 6.33
N SER A 257 -15.72 -11.40 6.48
CA SER A 257 -14.65 -11.48 5.48
C SER A 257 -14.28 -12.92 5.16
N LYS A 258 -14.12 -13.23 3.87
CA LYS A 258 -13.63 -14.52 3.37
C LYS A 258 -12.27 -14.32 2.70
N PHE A 259 -11.28 -15.11 3.10
CA PHE A 259 -9.93 -15.07 2.51
C PHE A 259 -9.66 -16.35 1.72
N LEU A 260 -9.21 -16.19 0.47
CA LEU A 260 -8.83 -17.26 -0.46
C LEU A 260 -7.42 -17.00 -0.97
N GLY A 261 -6.40 -17.36 -0.17
CA GLY A 261 -5.05 -16.82 -0.30
C GLY A 261 -4.15 -17.45 -1.36
N SER A 262 -4.47 -18.63 -1.89
CA SER A 262 -3.59 -19.35 -2.82
C SER A 262 -3.65 -18.80 -4.24
N ALA A 263 -4.73 -18.07 -4.56
CA ALA A 263 -5.03 -17.54 -5.90
C ALA A 263 -5.07 -18.63 -6.98
N SER A 264 -5.51 -19.83 -6.59
CA SER A 264 -5.50 -21.05 -7.41
C SER A 264 -6.82 -21.28 -8.13
N ASP A 265 -6.86 -22.20 -9.10
CA ASP A 265 -8.12 -22.64 -9.71
C ASP A 265 -9.06 -23.34 -8.70
N GLU A 266 -8.52 -23.92 -7.63
CA GLU A 266 -9.34 -24.45 -6.53
C GLU A 266 -10.01 -23.31 -5.75
N ASP A 267 -9.27 -22.23 -5.47
CA ASP A 267 -9.82 -21.04 -4.83
C ASP A 267 -10.95 -20.43 -5.68
N ILE A 268 -10.86 -20.48 -7.01
CA ILE A 268 -11.94 -20.04 -7.90
C ILE A 268 -13.19 -20.92 -7.73
N ARG A 269 -13.03 -22.24 -7.64
CA ARG A 269 -14.15 -23.16 -7.37
C ARG A 269 -14.76 -22.92 -5.99
N GLU A 270 -13.93 -22.69 -4.98
CA GLU A 270 -14.39 -22.37 -3.63
C GLU A 270 -15.13 -21.03 -3.60
N LEU A 271 -14.64 -20.02 -4.31
CA LEU A 271 -15.31 -18.73 -4.47
C LEU A 271 -16.69 -18.90 -5.11
N GLU A 272 -16.79 -19.62 -6.22
CA GLU A 272 -18.06 -19.87 -6.90
C GLU A 272 -19.04 -20.61 -5.97
N ALA A 273 -18.57 -21.60 -5.22
CA ALA A 273 -19.39 -22.31 -4.23
C ALA A 273 -19.89 -21.38 -3.11
N TYR A 274 -19.01 -20.50 -2.59
CA TYR A 274 -19.36 -19.52 -1.56
C TYR A 274 -20.39 -18.51 -2.05
N LEU A 275 -20.23 -17.98 -3.27
CA LEU A 275 -21.17 -17.04 -3.88
C LEU A 275 -22.53 -17.68 -4.16
N ARG A 276 -22.54 -18.94 -4.62
CA ARG A 276 -23.76 -19.70 -4.84
C ARG A 276 -24.50 -19.98 -3.53
N ASP A 277 -23.79 -20.36 -2.48
CA ASP A 277 -24.37 -20.53 -1.14
C ASP A 277 -24.96 -19.21 -0.61
N ALA A 278 -24.21 -18.11 -0.72
CA ALA A 278 -24.68 -16.80 -0.28
C ALA A 278 -25.98 -16.42 -0.99
N ARG A 279 -26.05 -16.57 -2.32
CA ARG A 279 -27.26 -16.36 -3.11
C ARG A 279 -28.41 -17.27 -2.66
N ALA A 280 -28.16 -18.56 -2.46
CA ALA A 280 -29.19 -19.53 -2.07
C ALA A 280 -29.76 -19.27 -0.66
N THR A 281 -28.96 -18.64 0.21
CA THR A 281 -29.32 -18.29 1.60
C THR A 281 -29.68 -16.80 1.78
N ASP A 282 -29.80 -16.04 0.68
CA ASP A 282 -30.02 -14.59 0.63
C ASP A 282 -29.01 -13.76 1.47
N ARG A 283 -27.81 -14.30 1.70
CA ARG A 283 -26.68 -13.52 2.23
C ARG A 283 -26.10 -12.65 1.11
N LYS A 284 -25.74 -11.42 1.45
CA LYS A 284 -25.09 -10.51 0.50
C LYS A 284 -23.57 -10.67 0.56
N VAL A 285 -22.93 -10.68 -0.61
CA VAL A 285 -21.49 -10.52 -0.77
C VAL A 285 -21.30 -9.20 -1.50
N GLN A 286 -20.63 -8.23 -0.87
CA GLN A 286 -20.51 -6.89 -1.44
C GLN A 286 -19.43 -6.82 -2.52
N ALA A 287 -18.28 -7.45 -2.27
CA ALA A 287 -17.11 -7.27 -3.12
C ALA A 287 -16.16 -8.47 -3.09
N ILE A 288 -15.51 -8.69 -4.23
CA ILE A 288 -14.28 -9.46 -4.38
C ILE A 288 -13.15 -8.45 -4.59
N TRP A 289 -12.17 -8.47 -3.70
CA TRP A 289 -10.95 -7.69 -3.77
C TRP A 289 -9.78 -8.56 -4.21
N VAL A 290 -8.92 -8.05 -5.08
CA VAL A 290 -7.74 -8.78 -5.59
C VAL A 290 -6.59 -7.83 -5.90
N GLU A 291 -5.36 -8.22 -5.58
CA GLU A 291 -4.15 -7.54 -6.06
C GLU A 291 -3.64 -8.20 -7.35
N PHE A 292 -3.20 -7.39 -8.31
CA PHE A 292 -2.67 -7.88 -9.58
C PHE A 292 -1.41 -7.10 -10.01
N PRO A 293 -0.20 -7.69 -9.88
CA PRO A 293 0.16 -8.92 -9.17
C PRO A 293 0.08 -8.82 -7.63
N ALA A 294 -0.12 -9.96 -6.97
CA ALA A 294 -0.20 -10.09 -5.50
C ALA A 294 1.15 -9.89 -4.78
N ASN A 295 1.28 -8.94 -3.86
CA ASN A 295 2.48 -8.78 -3.03
C ASN A 295 2.56 -9.85 -1.90
N PRO A 296 3.69 -10.53 -1.64
CA PRO A 296 5.03 -10.37 -2.24
C PRO A 296 5.42 -11.41 -3.31
N LEU A 297 4.61 -12.45 -3.54
CA LEU A 297 4.97 -13.58 -4.43
C LEU A 297 4.65 -13.31 -5.92
N LEU A 298 3.93 -12.23 -6.20
CA LEU A 298 3.61 -11.71 -7.53
C LEU A 298 2.84 -12.71 -8.39
N LYS A 299 2.04 -13.56 -7.74
CA LYS A 299 1.06 -14.40 -8.43
C LYS A 299 0.00 -13.51 -9.07
N CYS A 300 -0.42 -13.88 -10.27
CA CYS A 300 -1.41 -13.16 -11.06
C CYS A 300 -2.68 -14.02 -11.19
N PRO A 301 -3.72 -13.78 -10.38
CA PRO A 301 -4.95 -14.56 -10.45
C PRO A 301 -5.66 -14.39 -11.81
N ASN A 302 -6.51 -15.34 -12.17
CA ASN A 302 -7.32 -15.27 -13.38
C ASN A 302 -8.47 -14.26 -13.21
N ILE A 303 -8.18 -12.97 -13.33
CA ILE A 303 -9.14 -11.89 -13.11
C ILE A 303 -10.30 -11.89 -14.13
N ALA A 304 -10.14 -12.53 -15.29
CA ALA A 304 -11.24 -12.72 -16.24
C ALA A 304 -12.31 -13.68 -15.70
N GLN A 305 -11.90 -14.75 -14.99
CA GLN A 305 -12.85 -15.62 -14.30
C GLN A 305 -13.47 -14.92 -13.08
N LEU A 306 -12.69 -14.12 -12.33
CA LEU A 306 -13.25 -13.31 -11.24
C LEU A 306 -14.30 -12.32 -11.76
N ARG A 307 -14.06 -11.63 -12.88
CA ARG A 307 -15.03 -10.74 -13.52
C ARG A 307 -16.30 -11.49 -13.93
N ARG A 308 -16.16 -12.70 -14.50
CA ARG A 308 -17.32 -13.55 -14.84
C ARG A 308 -18.16 -13.84 -13.60
N LEU A 309 -17.55 -14.31 -12.51
CA LEU A 309 -18.24 -14.61 -11.25
C LEU A 309 -18.86 -13.35 -10.63
N ALA A 310 -18.12 -12.25 -10.59
CA ALA A 310 -18.61 -10.98 -10.07
C ALA A 310 -19.87 -10.51 -10.82
N THR A 311 -19.90 -10.65 -12.14
CA THR A 311 -21.09 -10.34 -12.95
C THR A 311 -22.23 -11.31 -12.69
N GLU A 312 -21.95 -12.62 -12.72
CA GLU A 312 -22.94 -13.66 -12.53
C GLU A 312 -23.63 -13.57 -11.18
N TYR A 313 -22.88 -13.21 -10.12
CA TYR A 313 -23.34 -13.13 -8.75
C TYR A 313 -23.72 -11.72 -8.27
N ASP A 314 -23.66 -10.72 -9.15
CA ASP A 314 -23.95 -9.31 -8.87
C ASP A 314 -23.08 -8.71 -7.73
N VAL A 315 -21.81 -9.07 -7.72
CA VAL A 315 -20.79 -8.66 -6.73
C VAL A 315 -19.82 -7.65 -7.36
N VAL A 316 -19.36 -6.67 -6.59
CA VAL A 316 -18.36 -5.70 -7.04
C VAL A 316 -16.97 -6.37 -7.16
N LEU A 317 -16.24 -6.13 -8.23
CA LEU A 317 -14.84 -6.53 -8.39
C LEU A 317 -13.91 -5.32 -8.22
N GLY A 318 -13.21 -5.29 -7.08
CA GLY A 318 -12.15 -4.34 -6.79
C GLY A 318 -10.78 -4.90 -7.14
N ILE A 319 -10.01 -4.22 -8.00
CA ILE A 319 -8.65 -4.64 -8.38
C ILE A 319 -7.65 -3.60 -7.88
N ASP A 320 -6.65 -4.02 -7.11
CA ASP A 320 -5.48 -3.20 -6.77
C ASP A 320 -4.34 -3.50 -7.75
N ASP A 321 -3.97 -2.53 -8.58
CA ASP A 321 -2.95 -2.65 -9.62
C ASP A 321 -1.60 -2.02 -9.23
N THR A 322 -1.42 -1.65 -7.96
CA THR A 322 -0.26 -0.89 -7.46
C THR A 322 1.08 -1.45 -7.92
N ILE A 323 1.26 -2.78 -7.84
CA ILE A 323 2.51 -3.45 -8.23
C ILE A 323 2.59 -3.58 -9.75
N GLY A 324 1.46 -3.86 -10.40
CA GLY A 324 1.36 -4.01 -11.84
C GLY A 324 1.71 -2.72 -12.57
N SER A 325 1.29 -1.57 -12.03
CA SER A 325 1.58 -0.22 -12.51
C SER A 325 0.87 0.11 -13.84
N TRP A 326 0.23 1.28 -13.94
CA TRP A 326 -0.39 1.76 -15.18
C TRP A 326 0.56 1.81 -16.38
N ALA A 327 1.86 1.86 -16.14
CA ALA A 327 2.87 1.78 -17.18
C ALA A 327 2.80 0.43 -17.93
N ASN A 328 2.57 -0.68 -17.21
CA ASN A 328 2.78 -2.03 -17.73
C ASN A 328 1.50 -2.81 -18.00
N ILE A 329 0.44 -2.62 -17.20
CA ILE A 329 -0.79 -3.41 -17.32
C ILE A 329 -2.03 -2.55 -17.51
N ASP A 330 -3.05 -3.16 -18.11
CA ASP A 330 -4.37 -2.61 -18.32
C ASP A 330 -5.43 -3.58 -17.83
N VAL A 331 -5.97 -3.31 -16.64
CA VAL A 331 -6.93 -4.20 -15.96
C VAL A 331 -8.25 -3.52 -15.65
N LEU A 332 -8.40 -2.23 -16.04
CA LEU A 332 -9.59 -1.45 -15.71
C LEU A 332 -10.88 -2.06 -16.29
N GLU A 333 -10.82 -2.64 -17.48
CA GLU A 333 -11.96 -3.33 -18.09
C GLU A 333 -12.50 -4.49 -17.24
N MET A 334 -11.64 -5.13 -16.45
CA MET A 334 -12.04 -6.21 -15.55
C MET A 334 -12.57 -5.69 -14.21
N ALA A 335 -12.31 -4.43 -13.85
CA ALA A 335 -12.66 -3.87 -12.56
C ALA A 335 -13.99 -3.12 -12.58
N ASP A 336 -14.71 -3.17 -11.46
CA ASP A 336 -15.73 -2.16 -11.13
C ASP A 336 -15.06 -0.95 -10.45
N ILE A 337 -14.09 -1.23 -9.59
CA ILE A 337 -13.25 -0.26 -8.87
C ILE A 337 -11.78 -0.64 -9.09
N LEU A 338 -11.01 0.24 -9.70
CA LEU A 338 -9.55 0.09 -9.80
C LEU A 338 -8.87 0.94 -8.74
N VAL A 339 -8.05 0.32 -7.89
CA VAL A 339 -7.29 0.98 -6.83
C VAL A 339 -5.81 1.00 -7.17
N THR A 340 -5.16 2.14 -6.92
CA THR A 340 -3.72 2.30 -7.11
C THR A 340 -3.11 3.11 -5.97
N SER A 341 -2.09 2.57 -5.32
CA SER A 341 -1.28 3.35 -4.38
C SER A 341 -0.29 4.23 -5.15
N VAL A 342 -0.67 5.48 -5.39
CA VAL A 342 0.21 6.49 -6.01
C VAL A 342 1.42 6.86 -5.15
N THR A 343 1.47 6.38 -3.90
CA THR A 343 2.61 6.46 -2.98
C THR A 343 3.88 5.78 -3.53
N LYS A 344 3.71 4.73 -4.37
CA LYS A 344 4.79 3.83 -4.80
C LYS A 344 5.51 4.35 -6.04
N SER A 345 5.62 3.56 -7.10
CA SER A 345 6.33 3.90 -8.34
C SER A 345 5.77 5.13 -9.07
N PHE A 346 4.48 5.45 -8.91
CA PHE A 346 3.88 6.65 -9.49
C PHE A 346 4.53 7.93 -8.94
N ASN A 347 4.53 8.11 -7.61
CA ASN A 347 5.30 9.16 -6.96
C ASN A 347 6.81 8.94 -7.15
N GLY A 348 7.33 7.73 -6.94
CA GLY A 348 8.68 7.36 -7.33
C GLY A 348 9.83 7.85 -6.45
N TYR A 349 9.61 8.85 -5.58
CA TYR A 349 10.66 9.46 -4.74
C TYR A 349 10.50 9.20 -3.25
N ALA A 350 9.50 8.38 -2.86
CA ALA A 350 9.25 7.97 -1.48
C ALA A 350 9.15 9.16 -0.49
N ASP A 351 8.43 10.21 -0.87
CA ASP A 351 8.32 11.47 -0.13
C ASP A 351 6.88 12.00 -0.01
N ALA A 352 5.89 11.31 -0.58
CA ALA A 352 4.48 11.65 -0.47
C ALA A 352 3.64 10.37 -0.39
N ILE A 353 2.48 10.46 0.23
CA ILE A 353 1.51 9.36 0.33
C ILE A 353 0.23 9.78 -0.37
N GLY A 354 -0.35 8.85 -1.11
CA GLY A 354 -1.63 9.00 -1.76
C GLY A 354 -2.14 7.66 -2.29
N GLY A 355 -3.43 7.62 -2.59
CA GLY A 355 -4.10 6.53 -3.26
C GLY A 355 -5.18 7.03 -4.20
N THR A 356 -5.60 6.19 -5.14
CA THR A 356 -6.68 6.49 -6.08
C THR A 356 -7.65 5.34 -6.13
N ALA A 357 -8.94 5.64 -6.21
CA ALA A 357 -9.97 4.69 -6.65
C ALA A 357 -10.61 5.23 -7.92
N ILE A 358 -10.74 4.39 -8.93
CA ILE A 358 -11.26 4.73 -10.25
C ILE A 358 -12.47 3.87 -10.51
N LEU A 359 -13.62 4.49 -10.73
CA LEU A 359 -14.82 3.77 -11.14
C LEU A 359 -14.76 3.52 -12.64
N ASN A 360 -15.05 2.30 -13.07
CA ASN A 360 -15.12 1.96 -14.48
C ASN A 360 -16.49 2.32 -15.06
N PRO A 361 -16.63 3.30 -15.99
CA PRO A 361 -17.93 3.66 -16.55
C PRO A 361 -18.55 2.61 -17.46
N ALA A 362 -17.77 1.63 -17.93
CA ALA A 362 -18.27 0.49 -18.68
C ALA A 362 -18.79 -0.64 -17.77
N SER A 363 -18.59 -0.54 -16.45
CA SER A 363 -19.08 -1.53 -15.50
C SER A 363 -20.60 -1.52 -15.39
N PRO A 364 -21.26 -2.69 -15.25
CA PRO A 364 -22.69 -2.76 -14.92
C PRO A 364 -23.02 -2.17 -13.54
N LYS A 365 -22.04 -2.09 -12.63
CA LYS A 365 -22.17 -1.50 -11.29
C LYS A 365 -22.01 0.01 -11.28
N TYR A 366 -21.58 0.64 -12.37
CA TYR A 366 -21.27 2.08 -12.38
C TYR A 366 -22.46 2.96 -12.00
N ALA A 367 -23.66 2.66 -12.51
CA ALA A 367 -24.87 3.44 -12.22
C ALA A 367 -25.26 3.43 -10.73
N GLU A 368 -24.84 2.40 -9.99
CA GLU A 368 -25.04 2.25 -8.55
C GLU A 368 -23.87 2.86 -7.75
N LEU A 369 -22.63 2.56 -8.16
CA LEU A 369 -21.43 2.99 -7.45
C LEU A 369 -21.16 4.50 -7.59
N LYS A 370 -21.41 5.10 -8.76
CA LYS A 370 -21.08 6.51 -9.00
C LYS A 370 -21.86 7.47 -8.07
N PRO A 371 -23.20 7.39 -7.96
CA PRO A 371 -23.94 8.22 -7.00
C PRO A 371 -23.53 7.95 -5.55
N LEU A 372 -23.26 6.69 -5.19
CA LEU A 372 -22.81 6.30 -3.86
C LEU A 372 -21.47 6.96 -3.50
N PHE A 373 -20.49 6.89 -4.40
CA PHE A 373 -19.20 7.55 -4.21
C PHE A 373 -19.35 9.07 -4.15
N ASP A 374 -20.13 9.68 -5.04
CA ASP A 374 -20.33 11.13 -5.06
C ASP A 374 -21.00 11.66 -3.78
N ALA A 375 -21.92 10.89 -3.20
CA ALA A 375 -22.57 11.25 -1.95
C ALA A 375 -21.65 11.12 -0.73
N GLN A 376 -20.71 10.17 -0.75
CA GLN A 376 -19.88 9.81 0.41
C GLN A 376 -18.46 10.38 0.36
N TYR A 377 -17.97 10.74 -0.83
CA TYR A 377 -16.59 11.20 -1.01
C TYR A 377 -16.37 12.59 -0.42
N VAL A 378 -15.37 12.69 0.45
CA VAL A 378 -14.87 13.96 0.98
C VAL A 378 -13.43 14.14 0.47
N PRO A 379 -13.11 15.25 -0.24
CA PRO A 379 -11.74 15.55 -0.63
C PRO A 379 -10.85 15.79 0.60
N GLU A 380 -9.78 15.00 0.72
CA GLU A 380 -8.90 14.98 1.91
C GLU A 380 -7.40 15.00 1.59
N VAL A 381 -7.02 15.01 0.30
CA VAL A 381 -5.61 15.12 -0.13
C VAL A 381 -5.19 16.58 -0.06
N HIS A 382 -4.19 16.91 0.74
CA HIS A 382 -3.72 18.29 0.90
C HIS A 382 -3.04 18.80 -0.39
N ALA A 383 -3.21 20.09 -0.70
CA ALA A 383 -2.66 20.72 -1.91
C ALA A 383 -1.16 20.46 -2.09
N ASP A 384 -0.35 20.56 -1.03
CA ASP A 384 1.10 20.43 -1.11
C ASP A 384 1.54 18.98 -1.42
N ASP A 385 0.74 17.99 -1.01
CA ASP A 385 0.94 16.59 -1.39
C ASP A 385 0.50 16.34 -2.83
N ALA A 386 -0.63 16.90 -3.26
CA ALA A 386 -1.07 16.82 -4.65
C ALA A 386 -0.04 17.45 -5.61
N GLU A 387 0.50 18.62 -5.28
CA GLU A 387 1.57 19.28 -6.05
C GLU A 387 2.85 18.44 -6.09
N THR A 388 3.21 17.80 -4.96
CA THR A 388 4.37 16.94 -4.91
C THR A 388 4.19 15.71 -5.78
N ILE A 389 3.08 14.99 -5.64
CA ILE A 389 2.79 13.78 -6.44
C ILE A 389 2.69 14.14 -7.92
N GLU A 390 2.09 15.29 -8.27
CA GLU A 390 2.03 15.78 -9.65
C GLU A 390 3.43 15.99 -10.21
N ARG A 391 4.27 16.76 -9.52
CA ARG A 391 5.63 17.06 -9.95
C ARG A 391 6.44 15.78 -10.13
N ASN A 392 6.35 14.89 -9.15
CA ASN A 392 7.12 13.66 -9.07
C ASN A 392 6.67 12.60 -10.10
N SER A 393 5.42 12.66 -10.57
CA SER A 393 4.91 11.75 -11.59
C SER A 393 5.19 12.19 -13.03
N ARG A 394 5.88 13.33 -13.23
CA ARG A 394 6.21 13.86 -14.58
C ARG A 394 7.15 12.95 -15.38
N ASP A 395 8.04 12.24 -14.72
CA ASP A 395 9.01 11.30 -15.32
C ASP A 395 8.64 9.82 -15.09
N TYR A 396 7.39 9.55 -14.69
CA TYR A 396 6.89 8.23 -14.31
C TYR A 396 7.18 7.13 -15.35
N LEU A 397 6.94 7.37 -16.64
CA LEU A 397 7.18 6.38 -17.69
C LEU A 397 8.68 6.11 -17.87
N ALA A 398 9.51 7.15 -17.93
CA ALA A 398 10.96 6.98 -18.06
C ALA A 398 11.56 6.19 -16.88
N ARG A 399 11.11 6.49 -15.64
CA ARG A 399 11.49 5.71 -14.46
C ARG A 399 10.98 4.29 -14.56
N SER A 400 9.72 4.08 -14.93
CA SER A 400 9.14 2.73 -15.04
C SER A 400 9.88 1.85 -16.04
N ALA A 401 10.33 2.40 -17.18
CA ALA A 401 11.13 1.67 -18.16
C ALA A 401 12.47 1.21 -17.55
N LYS A 402 13.16 2.12 -16.84
CA LYS A 402 14.41 1.79 -16.14
C LYS A 402 14.18 0.74 -15.04
N LEU A 403 13.15 0.91 -14.23
CA LEU A 403 12.77 -0.04 -13.18
C LEU A 403 12.49 -1.44 -13.76
N ASN A 404 11.71 -1.53 -14.84
CA ASN A 404 11.43 -2.78 -15.55
C ASN A 404 12.73 -3.45 -16.04
N SER A 405 13.60 -2.68 -16.71
CA SER A 405 14.87 -3.20 -17.25
C SER A 405 15.82 -3.70 -16.16
N ASN A 406 15.93 -2.97 -15.05
CA ASN A 406 16.78 -3.35 -13.93
C ASN A 406 16.24 -4.60 -13.23
N ALA A 407 14.93 -4.66 -12.98
CA ALA A 407 14.30 -5.84 -12.40
C ALA A 407 14.46 -7.07 -13.30
N ALA A 408 14.25 -6.94 -14.61
CA ALA A 408 14.45 -8.03 -15.57
C ALA A 408 15.88 -8.57 -15.54
N ALA A 409 16.91 -7.69 -15.57
CA ALA A 409 18.31 -8.10 -15.56
C ALA A 409 18.71 -8.83 -14.26
N VAL A 410 18.26 -8.33 -13.10
CA VAL A 410 18.54 -8.98 -11.81
C VAL A 410 17.79 -10.31 -11.69
N VAL A 411 16.53 -10.37 -12.13
CA VAL A 411 15.73 -11.61 -12.14
C VAL A 411 16.34 -12.66 -13.06
N GLU A 412 16.81 -12.28 -14.24
CA GLU A 412 17.51 -13.17 -15.18
C GLU A 412 18.75 -13.80 -14.53
N TYR A 413 19.60 -12.98 -13.89
CA TYR A 413 20.75 -13.48 -13.14
C TYR A 413 20.32 -14.46 -12.05
N LEU A 414 19.39 -14.08 -11.17
CA LEU A 414 18.96 -14.91 -10.05
C LEU A 414 18.27 -16.20 -10.51
N GLN A 415 17.53 -16.19 -11.62
CA GLN A 415 16.96 -17.39 -12.25
C GLN A 415 18.04 -18.35 -12.71
N SER A 416 19.11 -17.85 -13.33
CA SER A 416 20.25 -18.69 -13.71
C SER A 416 20.90 -19.35 -12.50
N ARG A 417 20.92 -18.66 -11.34
CA ARG A 417 21.41 -19.20 -10.07
C ARG A 417 20.45 -20.23 -9.48
N ALA A 418 19.14 -19.99 -9.54
CA ALA A 418 18.12 -20.95 -9.07
C ALA A 418 18.15 -22.30 -9.83
N GLN A 419 18.64 -22.30 -11.08
CA GLN A 419 18.81 -23.50 -11.89
C GLN A 419 20.15 -24.23 -11.63
N ASP A 420 21.12 -23.57 -10.98
CA ASP A 420 22.38 -24.18 -10.59
C ASP A 420 22.20 -24.96 -9.27
N PRO A 421 22.38 -26.30 -9.26
CA PRO A 421 22.19 -27.10 -8.04
C PRO A 421 23.13 -26.71 -6.89
N ASN A 422 24.27 -26.09 -7.22
CA ASN A 422 25.25 -25.62 -6.24
C ASN A 422 24.94 -24.23 -5.67
N SER A 423 23.92 -23.54 -6.20
CA SER A 423 23.52 -22.25 -5.64
C SER A 423 22.63 -22.42 -4.42
N SER A 424 22.69 -21.44 -3.52
CA SER A 424 21.82 -21.24 -2.37
C SER A 424 20.48 -20.61 -2.74
N VAL A 425 20.36 -20.00 -3.93
CA VAL A 425 19.09 -19.49 -4.45
C VAL A 425 18.21 -20.67 -4.83
N SER A 426 17.02 -20.79 -4.22
CA SER A 426 16.08 -21.87 -4.50
C SER A 426 15.03 -21.48 -5.54
N ARG A 427 14.55 -20.23 -5.48
CA ARG A 427 13.48 -19.74 -6.37
C ARG A 427 13.48 -18.23 -6.51
N VAL A 428 13.00 -17.76 -7.65
CA VAL A 428 12.71 -16.34 -7.90
C VAL A 428 11.23 -16.20 -8.25
N TYR A 429 10.56 -15.26 -7.58
CA TYR A 429 9.16 -14.91 -7.79
C TYR A 429 9.08 -13.57 -8.51
N TYR A 430 8.66 -13.60 -9.77
CA TYR A 430 8.48 -12.43 -10.61
C TYR A 430 7.44 -12.75 -11.69
N PRO A 431 6.57 -11.81 -12.13
CA PRO A 431 5.46 -12.17 -12.99
C PRO A 431 5.88 -12.90 -14.29
N SER A 432 7.05 -12.61 -14.86
CA SER A 432 7.52 -13.26 -16.09
C SER A 432 7.99 -14.71 -15.90
N VAL A 433 8.28 -15.14 -14.67
CA VAL A 433 8.82 -16.48 -14.35
C VAL A 433 7.93 -17.27 -13.40
N ASN A 434 6.83 -16.67 -12.96
CA ASN A 434 5.81 -17.33 -12.17
C ASN A 434 4.94 -18.25 -13.04
N GLU A 435 4.35 -19.27 -12.42
CA GLU A 435 3.38 -20.18 -13.06
C GLU A 435 2.17 -19.45 -13.65
N SER A 436 1.83 -18.28 -13.12
CA SER A 436 0.74 -17.40 -13.57
C SER A 436 1.18 -16.33 -14.58
N ALA A 437 2.35 -16.49 -15.21
CA ALA A 437 2.89 -15.52 -16.17
C ALA A 437 1.92 -15.23 -17.33
N ASP A 438 1.18 -16.23 -17.80
CA ASP A 438 0.25 -16.03 -18.91
C ASP A 438 -0.98 -15.20 -18.50
N ASN A 439 -1.40 -15.25 -17.24
CA ASN A 439 -2.41 -14.33 -16.71
C ASN A 439 -1.89 -12.89 -16.75
N TYR A 440 -0.63 -12.64 -16.36
CA TYR A 440 -0.03 -11.30 -16.46
C TYR A 440 0.02 -10.81 -17.91
N LYS A 441 0.58 -11.63 -18.82
CA LYS A 441 0.75 -11.27 -20.23
C LYS A 441 -0.57 -10.92 -20.91
N ARG A 442 -1.67 -11.59 -20.55
CA ARG A 442 -3.01 -11.27 -21.07
C ARG A 442 -3.42 -9.82 -20.83
N PHE A 443 -2.94 -9.21 -19.75
CA PHE A 443 -3.26 -7.84 -19.37
C PHE A 443 -2.08 -6.87 -19.51
N MET A 444 -0.96 -7.31 -20.10
CA MET A 444 0.17 -6.45 -20.39
C MET A 444 -0.21 -5.47 -21.50
N ARG A 445 0.01 -4.17 -21.27
CA ARG A 445 -0.26 -3.12 -22.26
C ARG A 445 0.54 -3.38 -23.54
N PRO A 446 -0.01 -3.07 -24.73
CA PRO A 446 0.77 -3.08 -25.95
C PRO A 446 1.96 -2.11 -25.87
N GLU A 447 3.06 -2.48 -26.54
CA GLU A 447 4.21 -1.59 -26.73
C GLU A 447 3.82 -0.37 -27.59
N THR A 448 4.34 0.79 -27.21
CA THR A 448 4.20 2.05 -27.95
C THR A 448 5.58 2.59 -28.33
N PRO A 449 5.71 3.46 -29.34
CA PRO A 449 7.01 4.00 -29.75
C PRO A 449 7.81 4.68 -28.62
N ASP A 450 7.12 5.17 -27.60
CA ASP A 450 7.67 5.88 -26.45
C ASP A 450 7.92 4.98 -25.22
N PHE A 451 7.39 3.75 -25.18
CA PHE A 451 7.51 2.90 -23.99
C PHE A 451 7.22 1.42 -24.26
N ALA A 452 8.14 0.56 -23.83
CA ALA A 452 7.95 -0.89 -23.77
C ALA A 452 7.45 -1.32 -22.36
N PRO A 453 6.31 -2.04 -22.28
CA PRO A 453 5.83 -2.62 -21.03
C PRO A 453 6.83 -3.63 -20.46
N GLY A 454 6.84 -3.76 -19.14
CA GLY A 454 7.61 -4.79 -18.44
C GLY A 454 6.78 -5.44 -17.34
N TYR A 455 7.44 -6.04 -16.35
CA TYR A 455 6.79 -6.80 -15.28
C TYR A 455 6.88 -6.11 -13.90
N GLY A 456 7.20 -4.81 -13.89
CA GLY A 456 7.31 -3.99 -12.68
C GLY A 456 8.70 -4.00 -12.05
N CYS A 457 8.80 -3.44 -10.84
CA CYS A 457 10.06 -3.24 -10.13
C CYS A 457 10.26 -4.17 -8.94
N VAL A 458 9.26 -4.99 -8.62
CA VAL A 458 9.25 -5.83 -7.41
C VAL A 458 9.47 -7.27 -7.83
N PHE A 459 10.28 -8.01 -7.06
CA PHE A 459 10.39 -9.47 -7.12
C PHE A 459 10.72 -10.00 -5.73
N SER A 460 10.59 -11.31 -5.52
CA SER A 460 11.09 -11.96 -4.31
C SER A 460 12.10 -13.04 -4.68
N VAL A 461 13.16 -13.19 -3.90
CA VAL A 461 14.13 -14.28 -4.00
C VAL A 461 14.01 -15.17 -2.76
N GLU A 462 14.03 -16.47 -2.96
CA GLU A 462 14.01 -17.47 -1.91
C GLU A 462 15.35 -18.20 -1.86
N LEU A 463 15.84 -18.41 -0.65
CA LEU A 463 17.07 -19.14 -0.38
C LEU A 463 16.74 -20.49 0.25
N LYS A 464 17.64 -21.47 0.11
CA LYS A 464 17.46 -22.85 0.59
C LYS A 464 17.16 -22.94 2.09
N ASN A 465 17.72 -22.05 2.92
CA ASN A 465 17.50 -22.05 4.37
C ASN A 465 17.72 -20.65 4.98
N LEU A 466 17.44 -20.53 6.28
CA LEU A 466 17.54 -19.25 6.99
C LEU A 466 18.97 -18.71 7.09
N GLU A 467 19.98 -19.57 7.16
CA GLU A 467 21.37 -19.11 7.28
C GLU A 467 21.84 -18.53 5.95
N THR A 468 21.52 -19.18 4.82
CA THR A 468 21.80 -18.62 3.47
C THR A 468 21.00 -17.35 3.20
N ALA A 469 19.73 -17.28 3.62
CA ALA A 469 18.93 -16.05 3.53
C ALA A 469 19.57 -14.88 4.30
N LYS A 470 20.01 -15.14 5.53
CA LYS A 470 20.71 -14.17 6.37
C LYS A 470 22.01 -13.70 5.71
N VAL A 471 22.86 -14.62 5.25
CA VAL A 471 24.14 -14.26 4.60
C VAL A 471 23.91 -13.48 3.32
N PHE A 472 22.96 -13.89 2.47
CA PHE A 472 22.58 -13.13 1.28
C PHE A 472 22.12 -11.71 1.67
N TYR A 473 21.23 -11.59 2.65
CA TYR A 473 20.69 -10.30 3.07
C TYR A 473 21.78 -9.36 3.59
N ASP A 474 22.68 -9.86 4.44
CA ASP A 474 23.77 -9.09 5.05
C ASP A 474 24.81 -8.61 4.02
N ASN A 475 25.01 -9.39 2.94
CA ASN A 475 25.99 -9.08 1.90
C ASN A 475 25.40 -8.32 0.71
N LEU A 476 24.07 -8.24 0.57
CA LEU A 476 23.42 -7.47 -0.48
C LEU A 476 23.50 -5.97 -0.17
N ASN A 477 24.37 -5.26 -0.89
CA ASN A 477 24.63 -3.82 -0.73
C ASN A 477 23.52 -2.93 -1.31
N VAL A 478 22.32 -3.06 -0.77
CA VAL A 478 21.14 -2.24 -1.09
C VAL A 478 20.46 -1.78 0.21
N HIS A 479 19.67 -0.71 0.14
CA HIS A 479 19.01 -0.19 1.34
C HIS A 479 17.96 -1.20 1.83
N LYS A 480 17.93 -1.42 3.15
CA LYS A 480 16.91 -2.26 3.76
C LYS A 480 15.70 -1.43 4.19
N SER A 481 14.52 -1.66 3.62
CA SER A 481 13.31 -0.89 3.95
C SER A 481 12.02 -1.57 3.52
N VAL A 482 10.91 -1.23 4.19
CA VAL A 482 9.56 -1.75 3.93
C VAL A 482 8.91 -1.19 2.65
N HIS A 483 9.44 -0.09 2.12
CA HIS A 483 8.84 0.64 0.99
C HIS A 483 9.10 -0.04 -0.38
N LEU A 484 8.45 0.45 -1.43
CA LEU A 484 8.52 -0.07 -2.81
C LEU A 484 8.43 1.08 -3.82
N GLY A 485 9.01 0.92 -5.00
CA GLY A 485 8.95 1.90 -6.08
C GLY A 485 9.74 3.18 -5.81
N ALA A 486 10.75 3.11 -4.94
CA ALA A 486 11.69 4.19 -4.66
C ALA A 486 12.71 4.35 -5.82
N PRO A 487 13.48 5.46 -5.87
CA PRO A 487 14.46 5.65 -6.94
C PRO A 487 15.74 4.81 -6.74
N PHE A 488 15.84 4.07 -5.63
CA PHE A 488 16.95 3.18 -5.26
C PHE A 488 16.41 1.82 -4.82
N THR A 489 17.26 0.82 -4.88
CA THR A 489 16.91 -0.57 -4.61
C THR A 489 16.70 -0.80 -3.11
N LEU A 490 15.57 -1.43 -2.78
CA LEU A 490 15.16 -1.78 -1.43
C LEU A 490 15.06 -3.28 -1.26
N ALA A 491 15.59 -3.82 -0.17
CA ALA A 491 15.41 -5.21 0.24
C ALA A 491 14.71 -5.32 1.59
N PHE A 492 13.85 -6.33 1.76
CA PHE A 492 13.12 -6.56 3.00
C PHE A 492 12.79 -8.04 3.18
N ALA A 493 13.04 -8.58 4.37
CA ALA A 493 12.60 -9.93 4.75
C ALA A 493 11.09 -9.94 5.04
N HIS A 494 10.30 -9.69 3.97
CA HIS A 494 8.88 -9.35 4.07
C HIS A 494 8.08 -10.40 4.85
N THR A 495 8.24 -11.68 4.50
CA THR A 495 7.46 -12.74 5.12
C THR A 495 7.73 -12.85 6.63
N LEU A 496 9.02 -12.85 7.00
CA LEU A 496 9.46 -12.88 8.38
C LEU A 496 8.88 -11.70 9.19
N CYS A 497 8.95 -10.49 8.62
CA CYS A 497 8.59 -9.27 9.33
C CYS A 497 7.08 -8.99 9.38
N ALA A 498 6.34 -9.29 8.30
CA ALA A 498 4.93 -8.95 8.17
C ALA A 498 3.99 -9.98 8.81
N TYR A 499 4.34 -11.27 8.75
CA TYR A 499 3.45 -12.34 9.22
C TYR A 499 3.77 -12.82 10.64
N GLN A 500 5.03 -12.75 11.10
CA GLN A 500 5.44 -12.99 12.50
C GLN A 500 4.76 -14.22 13.16
N LYS A 501 3.79 -13.99 14.07
CA LYS A 501 3.01 -15.02 14.78
C LYS A 501 2.13 -15.87 13.87
N ARG A 502 1.93 -15.45 12.61
CA ARG A 502 1.17 -16.11 11.56
C ARG A 502 2.06 -16.81 10.52
N LEU A 503 3.36 -17.02 10.77
CA LEU A 503 4.25 -17.69 9.80
C LEU A 503 3.74 -19.07 9.38
N GLY A 504 3.24 -19.90 10.32
CA GLY A 504 2.68 -21.21 9.98
C GLY A 504 1.41 -21.14 9.12
N TRP A 505 0.61 -20.08 9.28
CA TRP A 505 -0.55 -19.81 8.42
C TRP A 505 -0.10 -19.29 7.05
N ALA A 506 0.88 -18.39 7.01
CA ALA A 506 1.41 -17.80 5.78
C ALA A 506 2.08 -18.86 4.88
N ALA A 507 2.77 -19.84 5.48
CA ALA A 507 3.39 -20.95 4.77
C ALA A 507 2.39 -21.79 3.94
N GLN A 508 1.11 -21.85 4.36
CA GLN A 508 0.05 -22.52 3.60
C GLN A 508 -0.19 -21.88 2.22
N PHE A 509 0.21 -20.62 2.05
CA PHE A 509 0.11 -19.85 0.81
C PHE A 509 1.46 -19.67 0.10
N GLY A 510 2.48 -20.42 0.51
CA GLY A 510 3.83 -20.38 -0.06
C GLY A 510 4.71 -19.22 0.42
N LEU A 511 4.36 -18.59 1.54
CA LEU A 511 5.17 -17.54 2.15
C LEU A 511 6.13 -18.14 3.17
N GLU A 512 7.41 -18.14 2.83
CA GLU A 512 8.48 -18.70 3.64
C GLU A 512 9.38 -17.62 4.27
N PRO A 513 9.92 -17.84 5.49
CA PRO A 513 10.79 -16.87 6.14
C PRO A 513 12.17 -16.73 5.47
N THR A 514 12.51 -17.62 4.54
CA THR A 514 13.71 -17.56 3.69
C THR A 514 13.56 -16.60 2.50
N GLN A 515 12.38 -16.00 2.31
CA GLN A 515 12.08 -15.10 1.20
C GLN A 515 12.47 -13.66 1.52
N ILE A 516 13.12 -13.01 0.55
CA ILE A 516 13.51 -11.61 0.60
C ILE A 516 12.86 -10.90 -0.58
N ARG A 517 12.02 -9.91 -0.27
CA ARG A 517 11.37 -9.06 -1.26
C ARG A 517 12.31 -7.93 -1.65
N ILE A 518 12.46 -7.72 -2.95
CA ILE A 518 13.26 -6.67 -3.55
C ILE A 518 12.35 -5.71 -4.31
N SER A 519 12.58 -4.40 -4.14
CA SER A 519 12.10 -3.36 -5.05
C SER A 519 13.31 -2.75 -5.72
N VAL A 520 13.51 -3.03 -6.99
CA VAL A 520 14.66 -2.51 -7.76
C VAL A 520 14.47 -1.02 -8.02
N GLY A 521 15.57 -0.26 -7.96
CA GLY A 521 15.60 1.18 -8.20
C GLY A 521 16.17 1.57 -9.56
N LEU A 522 16.66 2.80 -9.64
CA LEU A 522 17.15 3.43 -10.88
C LEU A 522 18.66 3.34 -11.06
N GLU A 523 19.37 2.58 -10.22
CA GLU A 523 20.82 2.47 -10.30
C GLU A 523 21.29 1.85 -11.64
N HIS A 524 22.60 1.96 -11.91
CA HIS A 524 23.21 1.32 -13.08
C HIS A 524 23.01 -0.20 -13.02
N THR A 525 22.50 -0.76 -14.12
CA THR A 525 22.06 -2.18 -14.18
C THR A 525 23.19 -3.14 -13.85
N GLU A 526 24.36 -2.94 -14.46
CA GLU A 526 25.56 -3.77 -14.22
C GLU A 526 26.01 -3.71 -12.77
N THR A 527 25.92 -2.53 -12.14
CA THR A 527 26.29 -2.36 -10.73
C THR A 527 25.32 -3.11 -9.82
N LEU A 528 24.01 -3.06 -10.12
CA LEU A 528 23.01 -3.81 -9.37
C LEU A 528 23.24 -5.32 -9.49
N VAL A 529 23.35 -5.84 -10.72
CA VAL A 529 23.59 -7.28 -10.95
C VAL A 529 24.85 -7.75 -10.21
N GLU A 530 25.90 -6.94 -10.21
CA GLU A 530 27.13 -7.21 -9.48
C GLU A 530 26.95 -7.24 -7.95
N ASP A 531 26.14 -6.34 -7.37
CA ASP A 531 25.83 -6.38 -5.93
C ASP A 531 25.03 -7.63 -5.55
N PHE A 532 24.11 -8.08 -6.42
CA PHE A 532 23.40 -9.35 -6.24
C PHE A 532 24.34 -10.55 -6.39
N ARG A 533 25.29 -10.52 -7.33
CA ARG A 533 26.28 -11.58 -7.52
C ARG A 533 27.11 -11.81 -6.26
N VAL A 534 27.60 -10.72 -5.65
CA VAL A 534 28.38 -10.80 -4.41
C VAL A 534 27.56 -11.38 -3.26
N ALA A 535 26.29 -11.03 -3.15
CA ALA A 535 25.39 -11.58 -2.13
C ALA A 535 25.13 -13.09 -2.32
N VAL A 536 24.90 -13.53 -3.57
CA VAL A 536 24.73 -14.96 -3.89
C VAL A 536 26.00 -15.75 -3.60
N GLU A 537 27.17 -15.27 -4.03
CA GLU A 537 28.44 -15.96 -3.79
C GLU A 537 28.79 -16.10 -2.30
N ALA A 538 28.41 -15.11 -1.49
CA ALA A 538 28.55 -15.21 -0.04
C ALA A 538 27.66 -16.31 0.53
N ALA A 539 26.39 -16.38 0.11
CA ALA A 539 25.45 -17.39 0.57
C ALA A 539 25.80 -18.81 0.07
N ASP A 540 26.25 -18.95 -1.18
CA ASP A 540 26.69 -20.23 -1.76
C ASP A 540 27.89 -20.82 -0.98
N LYS A 541 28.83 -19.98 -0.54
CA LYS A 541 29.96 -20.41 0.32
C LYS A 541 29.48 -20.97 1.66
N THR A 542 28.48 -20.33 2.27
CA THR A 542 27.91 -20.80 3.54
C THR A 542 27.15 -22.12 3.38
N GLU A 543 26.38 -22.28 2.31
CA GLU A 543 25.66 -23.55 2.04
C GLU A 543 26.61 -24.75 1.93
N ASN A 544 27.74 -24.56 1.25
CA ASN A 544 28.77 -25.58 1.10
C ASN A 544 29.45 -25.95 2.43
N MET A 545 29.49 -25.04 3.41
CA MET A 545 30.01 -25.32 4.76
C MET A 545 28.99 -26.04 5.65
N VAL A 546 27.69 -25.81 5.43
CA VAL A 546 26.60 -26.46 6.18
C VAL A 546 26.31 -27.88 5.67
N SER A 547 26.62 -28.14 4.39
CA SER A 547 26.45 -29.45 3.74
C SER A 547 27.62 -30.42 3.98
N GLN A 548 28.71 -29.97 4.62
CA GLN A 548 29.84 -30.77 5.09
C GLN A 548 29.68 -31.07 6.58
#